data_AF-A0A7Y5LZJ1-F1
#
_entry.id   AF-A0A7Y5LZJ1-F1
#
_cell.length_a   1.000
_cell.length_b   1.000
_cell.length_c   1.000
_cell.angle_alpha   90.00
_cell.angle_beta   90.00
_cell.angle_gamma   90.00
#
_symmetry.space_group_name_H-M   'P 1'
#
loop_
_entity.id
_entity.type
_entity.pdbx_description
1 polymer ?
#
loop_
_entity_poly.entity_id
_entity_poly.type
_entity_poly.pdbx_seq_one_letter_code
_entity_poly.pdbx_strand_id
1 'polypeptide(L)'
;MNALKSFGFASLALAALAAGCGGGGGGGSDPDVGARALYVVDIDLDGRDGVSLNVPMSIEFSEFVQPNSIRHDTIQVRLGPRYGIQAFGEFKVAGNIVTFFPQIPTEADLSDAGFQPQSEYRVTVVGYPKVNRVNAYTGRPLTRSYVGSFSTAASTSPDLFTTDTYKDDPPPAVLFTNPPDRLPVSPWTAPGGAVDVPTDAEIVVVFNRVPLQPNTITENNVNLRMIERLGAPQNRAIQGTPVVEQSFDGVRLRFVPTFPLADQARYVLRIENRVTDLTGNWDVADNAARTDLRALAESGTDPALTAFAVANPEEVDPRTFLIFTTRDEPQKDLTTYLNFDGTDLDENGEEGFDSNLSTASFNDAVPGAVAAVFTAAGGTGTLGDFAPTSNTTLNTNSVTNGIFNFRQITINTNVTVTIAGTLPATMLSLKDVLIKGRIASTGGKGDNSEQNYQTSSLPLARGGSGTGGGGKGGDSYQGTTWSGAVGGNGEDG
;
A
#
# COMPACT_ATOMS: atom_id res chain seq x y z
N MET A 1 11.67 4.39 -64.73
CA MET A 1 12.96 4.97 -65.16
C MET A 1 13.36 6.04 -64.16
N ASN A 2 14.36 5.70 -63.34
CA ASN A 2 15.38 6.48 -62.60
C ASN A 2 15.04 7.91 -62.10
N ALA A 3 15.38 8.34 -60.87
CA ALA A 3 16.60 8.03 -60.13
C ALA A 3 16.47 8.27 -58.60
N LEU A 4 17.12 7.35 -57.87
CA LEU A 4 17.55 7.45 -56.48
C LEU A 4 18.50 8.65 -56.24
N LYS A 5 18.48 9.20 -55.02
CA LYS A 5 19.64 9.89 -54.43
C LYS A 5 19.96 9.30 -53.06
N SER A 6 21.19 8.84 -52.93
CA SER A 6 21.88 8.33 -51.75
C SER A 6 22.97 9.32 -51.32
N PHE A 7 23.20 9.45 -50.01
CA PHE A 7 24.40 9.98 -49.32
C PHE A 7 24.20 9.61 -47.84
N GLY A 8 25.13 9.12 -47.03
CA GLY A 8 26.55 8.79 -47.15
C GLY A 8 27.02 8.44 -45.71
N PHE A 9 27.76 7.34 -45.55
CA PHE A 9 28.32 6.88 -44.28
C PHE A 9 29.45 7.81 -43.78
N ALA A 10 29.55 7.98 -42.46
CA ALA A 10 30.79 8.38 -41.79
C ALA A 10 30.93 7.60 -40.47
N SER A 11 31.84 6.62 -40.50
CA SER A 11 32.37 5.87 -39.37
C SER A 11 33.63 6.58 -38.83
N LEU A 12 33.76 6.70 -37.52
CA LEU A 12 35.04 6.97 -36.86
C LEU A 12 35.15 6.12 -35.59
N ALA A 13 36.18 5.28 -35.54
CA ALA A 13 36.55 4.44 -34.40
C ALA A 13 38.07 4.59 -34.16
N LEU A 14 38.48 4.73 -32.89
CA LEU A 14 39.72 4.31 -32.20
C LEU A 14 39.89 5.22 -30.96
N ALA A 15 39.73 4.74 -29.72
CA ALA A 15 40.60 3.91 -28.89
C ALA A 15 41.81 4.66 -28.27
N ALA A 16 41.88 4.73 -26.93
CA ALA A 16 42.86 3.99 -26.11
C ALA A 16 43.02 4.53 -24.66
N LEU A 17 42.99 3.57 -23.72
CA LEU A 17 43.85 3.38 -22.54
C LEU A 17 43.86 4.43 -21.39
N ALA A 18 43.35 3.99 -20.23
CA ALA A 18 44.00 4.24 -18.95
C ALA A 18 43.98 2.95 -18.10
N ALA A 19 45.18 2.45 -17.80
CA ALA A 19 45.46 1.39 -16.86
C ALA A 19 45.52 1.95 -15.44
N GLY A 20 44.85 1.29 -14.50
CA GLY A 20 44.93 1.55 -13.06
C GLY A 20 45.15 0.25 -12.30
N CYS A 21 46.41 -0.02 -11.97
CA CYS A 21 46.91 -0.91 -10.91
C CYS A 21 46.16 -0.59 -9.60
N GLY A 22 45.66 -1.49 -8.76
CA GLY A 22 46.33 -2.61 -8.10
C GLY A 22 45.77 -2.68 -6.67
N GLY A 23 45.44 -3.89 -6.18
CA GLY A 23 44.85 -4.08 -4.85
C GLY A 23 44.25 -5.46 -4.67
N GLY A 24 45.07 -6.50 -4.84
CA GLY A 24 44.70 -7.88 -4.52
C GLY A 24 44.54 -8.06 -3.02
N GLY A 25 43.29 -8.12 -2.56
CA GLY A 25 42.91 -8.67 -1.26
C GLY A 25 42.48 -10.11 -1.43
N GLY A 26 43.46 -11.02 -1.54
CA GLY A 26 43.21 -12.46 -1.48
C GLY A 26 42.77 -12.84 -0.07
N GLY A 27 41.47 -12.79 0.19
CA GLY A 27 40.87 -13.48 1.31
C GLY A 27 41.09 -14.97 1.09
N GLY A 28 41.96 -15.58 1.90
CA GLY A 28 42.17 -17.02 1.89
C GLY A 28 40.84 -17.71 2.17
N SER A 29 40.21 -18.24 1.12
CA SER A 29 39.21 -19.27 1.26
C SER A 29 39.92 -20.47 1.88
N ASP A 30 39.63 -20.72 3.14
CA ASP A 30 39.94 -21.98 3.81
C ASP A 30 39.66 -23.14 2.82
N PRO A 31 40.68 -23.89 2.38
CA PRO A 31 40.51 -25.01 1.45
C PRO A 31 39.68 -26.16 2.08
N ASP A 32 39.47 -26.15 3.39
CA ASP A 32 38.56 -27.05 4.12
C ASP A 32 37.14 -26.47 4.31
N VAL A 33 36.90 -25.20 3.95
CA VAL A 33 35.55 -24.72 3.50
C VAL A 33 35.40 -25.03 2.01
N GLY A 34 35.87 -26.22 1.62
CA GLY A 34 35.64 -26.82 0.33
C GLY A 34 34.14 -26.87 0.09
N ALA A 35 33.70 -26.15 -0.95
CA ALA A 35 32.80 -26.68 -1.95
C ALA A 35 31.90 -27.84 -1.47
N ARG A 36 30.86 -27.56 -0.68
CA ARG A 36 30.01 -28.65 -0.21
C ARG A 36 29.22 -29.17 -1.41
N ALA A 37 29.00 -30.48 -1.41
CA ALA A 37 28.17 -31.08 -2.43
C ALA A 37 26.74 -30.55 -2.27
N LEU A 38 26.09 -30.16 -3.37
CA LEU A 38 24.66 -29.86 -3.35
C LEU A 38 23.89 -31.18 -3.30
N TYR A 39 23.05 -31.35 -2.28
CA TYR A 39 22.10 -32.46 -2.14
C TYR A 39 20.81 -31.95 -1.48
N VAL A 40 19.72 -32.69 -1.68
CA VAL A 40 18.45 -32.47 -0.96
C VAL A 40 18.65 -32.97 0.47
N VAL A 41 18.41 -32.09 1.44
CA VAL A 41 18.48 -32.37 2.88
C VAL A 41 17.15 -32.96 3.34
N ASP A 42 16.05 -32.31 2.98
CA ASP A 42 14.70 -32.71 3.38
C ASP A 42 13.65 -32.27 2.35
N ILE A 43 12.54 -33.01 2.30
CA ILE A 43 11.29 -32.58 1.68
C ILE A 43 10.19 -32.79 2.71
N ASP A 44 9.60 -31.71 3.18
CA ASP A 44 8.70 -31.72 4.35
C ASP A 44 7.47 -32.63 4.19
N LEU A 45 6.97 -32.80 2.96
CA LEU A 45 5.84 -33.66 2.64
C LEU A 45 6.21 -35.12 2.33
N ASP A 46 7.49 -35.49 2.21
CA ASP A 46 7.87 -36.83 1.76
C ASP A 46 7.41 -37.92 2.76
N GLY A 47 6.79 -38.97 2.22
CA GLY A 47 6.17 -40.06 2.97
C GLY A 47 4.89 -39.68 3.73
N ARG A 48 4.38 -38.44 3.59
CA ARG A 48 3.14 -38.03 4.28
C ARG A 48 1.88 -38.56 3.59
N ASP A 49 0.87 -38.80 4.40
CA ASP A 49 -0.48 -39.15 3.98
C ASP A 49 -1.48 -38.10 4.48
N GLY A 50 -2.62 -37.97 3.80
CA GLY A 50 -3.67 -37.03 4.16
C GLY A 50 -3.29 -35.55 4.04
N VAL A 51 -2.34 -35.19 3.18
CA VAL A 51 -1.90 -33.79 3.01
C VAL A 51 -3.05 -32.93 2.48
N SER A 52 -3.34 -31.82 3.16
CA SER A 52 -4.34 -30.84 2.71
C SER A 52 -3.91 -30.16 1.40
N LEU A 53 -4.88 -29.81 0.56
CA LEU A 53 -4.62 -29.38 -0.82
C LEU A 53 -3.93 -28.01 -0.93
N ASN A 54 -4.05 -27.18 0.10
CA ASN A 54 -3.50 -25.82 0.17
C ASN A 54 -2.21 -25.74 1.00
N VAL A 55 -1.52 -26.87 1.26
CA VAL A 55 -0.23 -26.90 1.96
C VAL A 55 0.93 -26.71 0.98
N PRO A 56 1.74 -25.65 1.11
CA PRO A 56 2.98 -25.52 0.36
C PRO A 56 3.97 -26.64 0.71
N MET A 57 4.73 -27.10 -0.27
CA MET A 57 5.78 -28.11 -0.08
C MET A 57 7.15 -27.43 -0.05
N SER A 58 7.95 -27.69 0.97
CA SER A 58 9.29 -27.14 1.13
C SER A 58 10.37 -28.20 0.86
N ILE A 59 11.38 -27.80 0.09
CA ILE A 59 12.55 -28.62 -0.25
C ILE A 59 13.78 -27.89 0.29
N GLU A 60 14.44 -28.49 1.27
CA GLU A 60 15.68 -27.98 1.84
C GLU A 60 16.89 -28.56 1.10
N PHE A 61 17.83 -27.70 0.74
CA PHE A 61 19.10 -28.06 0.12
C PHE A 61 20.27 -27.80 1.07
N SER A 62 21.38 -28.50 0.84
CA SER A 62 22.62 -28.35 1.63
C SER A 62 23.36 -27.03 1.38
N GLU A 63 23.04 -26.33 0.28
CA GLU A 63 23.60 -25.03 -0.09
C GLU A 63 22.52 -24.14 -0.72
N PHE A 64 22.82 -22.84 -0.85
CA PHE A 64 21.94 -21.90 -1.55
C PHE A 64 21.75 -22.30 -3.00
N VAL A 65 20.51 -22.28 -3.46
CA VAL A 65 20.13 -22.72 -4.79
C VAL A 65 20.09 -21.54 -5.75
N GLN A 66 20.49 -21.76 -7.00
CA GLN A 66 20.39 -20.75 -8.06
C GLN A 66 18.93 -20.64 -8.55
N PRO A 67 18.22 -19.50 -8.38
CA PRO A 67 16.79 -19.42 -8.66
C PRO A 67 16.41 -19.75 -10.11
N ASN A 68 17.24 -19.37 -11.07
CA ASN A 68 16.99 -19.63 -12.51
C ASN A 68 17.10 -21.13 -12.90
N SER A 69 17.64 -21.96 -12.01
CA SER A 69 17.74 -23.41 -12.16
C SER A 69 16.50 -24.14 -11.61
N ILE A 70 15.59 -23.42 -10.95
CA ILE A 70 14.33 -23.96 -10.43
C ILE A 70 13.21 -23.70 -11.43
N ARG A 71 12.73 -24.80 -12.01
CA ARG A 71 11.71 -24.86 -13.07
C ARG A 71 10.98 -26.19 -12.99
N HIS A 72 9.80 -26.28 -13.58
CA HIS A 72 9.00 -27.52 -13.63
C HIS A 72 9.69 -28.71 -14.33
N ASP A 73 10.76 -28.51 -15.11
CA ASP A 73 11.55 -29.60 -15.68
C ASP A 73 12.65 -30.12 -14.73
N THR A 74 13.13 -29.27 -13.81
CA THR A 74 14.15 -29.59 -12.81
C THR A 74 13.59 -30.04 -11.47
N ILE A 75 12.40 -29.58 -11.09
CA ILE A 75 11.62 -30.09 -9.95
C ILE A 75 10.24 -30.43 -10.48
N GLN A 76 9.94 -31.73 -10.49
CA GLN A 76 8.69 -32.26 -11.02
C GLN A 76 7.83 -32.73 -9.85
N VAL A 77 6.58 -32.28 -9.80
CA VAL A 77 5.59 -32.73 -8.82
C VAL A 77 4.46 -33.32 -9.63
N ARG A 78 4.40 -34.64 -9.72
CA ARG A 78 3.55 -35.33 -10.70
C ARG A 78 2.50 -36.21 -10.06
N LEU A 79 1.29 -36.13 -10.59
CA LEU A 79 0.13 -36.90 -10.16
C LEU A 79 0.24 -38.37 -10.61
N GLY A 80 0.10 -39.28 -9.66
CA GLY A 80 0.09 -40.73 -9.84
C GLY A 80 -1.21 -41.27 -10.43
N PRO A 81 -1.27 -42.58 -10.74
CA PRO A 81 -0.16 -43.54 -10.69
C PRO A 81 0.75 -43.48 -11.93
N ARG A 82 0.35 -42.78 -13.00
CA ARG A 82 1.11 -42.71 -14.26
C ARG A 82 2.17 -41.61 -14.28
N TYR A 83 2.08 -40.63 -13.38
CA TYR A 83 3.05 -39.53 -13.27
C TYR A 83 3.26 -38.77 -14.59
N GLY A 84 2.19 -38.65 -15.38
CA GLY A 84 2.18 -37.93 -16.66
C GLY A 84 1.72 -36.48 -16.52
N ILE A 85 1.00 -36.16 -15.46
CA ILE A 85 0.40 -34.84 -15.21
C ILE A 85 1.22 -34.13 -14.14
N GLN A 86 1.63 -32.89 -14.43
CA GLN A 86 2.34 -32.02 -13.51
C GLN A 86 1.33 -31.25 -12.66
N ALA A 87 1.54 -31.16 -11.34
CA ALA A 87 0.78 -30.33 -10.43
C ALA A 87 0.90 -28.86 -10.83
N PHE A 88 -0.22 -28.13 -10.80
CA PHE A 88 -0.25 -26.69 -11.00
C PHE A 88 0.23 -25.95 -9.75
N GLY A 89 1.04 -24.92 -9.94
CA GLY A 89 1.60 -24.16 -8.84
C GLY A 89 2.89 -23.45 -9.23
N GLU A 90 3.48 -22.76 -8.27
CA GLU A 90 4.66 -21.92 -8.50
C GLU A 90 5.77 -22.25 -7.52
N PHE A 91 7.02 -22.09 -7.96
CA PHE A 91 8.18 -22.21 -7.09
C PHE A 91 8.66 -20.85 -6.63
N LYS A 92 8.89 -20.69 -5.32
CA LYS A 92 9.63 -19.55 -4.74
C LYS A 92 10.93 -20.06 -4.11
N VAL A 93 12.01 -19.30 -4.26
CA VAL A 93 13.36 -19.67 -3.78
C VAL A 93 13.80 -18.66 -2.72
N ALA A 94 14.16 -19.16 -1.54
CA ALA A 94 14.70 -18.38 -0.44
C ALA A 94 15.97 -19.05 0.10
N GLY A 95 17.14 -18.63 -0.39
CA GLY A 95 18.42 -19.21 0.01
C GLY A 95 18.55 -20.67 -0.41
N ASN A 96 18.62 -21.58 0.56
CA ASN A 96 18.67 -23.03 0.36
C ASN A 96 17.29 -23.71 0.41
N ILE A 97 16.20 -22.96 0.56
CA ILE A 97 14.85 -23.50 0.61
C ILE A 97 14.13 -23.15 -0.69
N VAL A 98 13.53 -24.17 -1.31
CA VAL A 98 12.63 -24.02 -2.45
C VAL A 98 11.24 -24.45 -2.00
N THR A 99 10.26 -23.55 -2.11
CA THR A 99 8.87 -23.85 -1.74
C THR A 99 8.02 -23.90 -2.99
N PHE A 100 7.28 -24.99 -3.16
CA PHE A 100 6.22 -25.13 -4.16
C PHE A 100 4.89 -24.74 -3.54
N PHE A 101 4.25 -23.72 -4.11
CA PHE A 101 2.93 -23.26 -3.74
C PHE A 101 1.92 -23.87 -4.71
N PRO A 102 1.11 -24.87 -4.29
CA PRO A 102 0.09 -25.43 -5.16
C PRO A 102 -0.94 -24.35 -5.53
N GLN A 103 -1.49 -24.41 -6.74
CA GLN A 103 -2.58 -23.52 -7.11
C GLN A 103 -3.78 -23.70 -6.16
N ILE A 104 -4.25 -22.61 -5.56
CA ILE A 104 -5.48 -22.59 -4.77
C ILE A 104 -6.66 -22.77 -5.75
N PRO A 105 -7.60 -23.69 -5.51
CA PRO A 105 -8.67 -24.00 -6.45
C PRO A 105 -9.57 -22.79 -6.70
N THR A 106 -9.98 -22.58 -7.94
CA THR A 106 -10.97 -21.57 -8.34
C THR A 106 -12.26 -22.21 -8.89
N GLU A 107 -12.24 -23.52 -9.16
CA GLU A 107 -13.38 -24.27 -9.64
C GLU A 107 -14.05 -25.13 -8.54
N ALA A 108 -15.36 -25.28 -8.62
CA ALA A 108 -16.15 -25.99 -7.61
C ALA A 108 -15.83 -27.50 -7.52
N ASP A 109 -15.37 -28.09 -8.63
CA ASP A 109 -14.98 -29.50 -8.70
C ASP A 109 -13.50 -29.76 -8.36
N LEU A 110 -12.76 -28.69 -8.03
CA LEU A 110 -11.33 -28.71 -7.71
C LEU A 110 -10.45 -29.19 -8.87
N SER A 111 -10.96 -29.18 -10.11
CA SER A 111 -10.21 -29.66 -11.29
C SER A 111 -8.98 -28.81 -11.61
N ASP A 112 -8.97 -27.55 -11.17
CA ASP A 112 -7.88 -26.59 -11.32
C ASP A 112 -6.94 -26.51 -10.10
N ALA A 113 -7.21 -27.29 -9.04
CA ALA A 113 -6.38 -27.32 -7.85
C ALA A 113 -4.96 -27.82 -8.18
N GLY A 114 -3.95 -27.22 -7.54
CA GLY A 114 -2.56 -27.67 -7.67
C GLY A 114 -2.38 -29.11 -7.19
N PHE A 115 -3.03 -29.44 -6.08
CA PHE A 115 -3.16 -30.78 -5.56
C PHE A 115 -4.60 -31.26 -5.67
N GLN A 116 -4.79 -32.46 -6.23
CA GLN A 116 -6.09 -33.11 -6.36
C GLN A 116 -6.38 -33.94 -5.11
N PRO A 117 -7.66 -34.10 -4.72
CA PRO A 117 -8.03 -34.94 -3.59
C PRO A 117 -7.70 -36.42 -3.84
N GLN A 118 -7.47 -37.17 -2.77
CA GLN A 118 -7.25 -38.63 -2.76
C GLN A 118 -6.22 -39.10 -3.79
N SER A 119 -5.10 -38.37 -3.90
CA SER A 119 -4.14 -38.53 -4.99
C SER A 119 -2.73 -38.74 -4.46
N GLU A 120 -2.01 -39.67 -5.07
CA GLU A 120 -0.57 -39.87 -4.83
C GLU A 120 0.23 -38.95 -5.74
N TYR A 121 1.22 -38.27 -5.18
CA TYR A 121 2.16 -37.42 -5.91
C TYR A 121 3.56 -37.96 -5.79
N ARG A 122 4.31 -37.91 -6.91
CA ARG A 122 5.76 -38.15 -6.92
C ARG A 122 6.49 -36.84 -7.15
N VAL A 123 7.42 -36.54 -6.26
CA VAL A 123 8.33 -35.41 -6.34
C VAL A 123 9.65 -35.89 -6.90
N THR A 124 10.17 -35.27 -7.94
CA THR A 124 11.48 -35.58 -8.51
C THR A 124 12.31 -34.30 -8.61
N VAL A 125 13.38 -34.24 -7.83
CA VAL A 125 14.38 -33.17 -7.91
C VAL A 125 15.52 -33.67 -8.77
N VAL A 126 15.71 -33.05 -9.93
CA VAL A 126 16.63 -33.52 -10.95
C VAL A 126 18.06 -33.09 -10.64
N GLY A 127 18.95 -34.09 -10.52
CA GLY A 127 20.39 -33.89 -10.36
C GLY A 127 21.23 -34.45 -11.51
N TYR A 128 22.54 -34.48 -11.30
CA TYR A 128 23.52 -35.05 -12.22
C TYR A 128 23.21 -36.55 -12.51
N PRO A 129 23.44 -37.06 -13.75
CA PRO A 129 24.11 -36.44 -14.90
C PRO A 129 23.21 -35.65 -15.87
N LYS A 130 21.93 -35.44 -15.55
CA LYS A 130 21.01 -34.74 -16.47
C LYS A 130 21.48 -33.30 -16.75
N VAL A 131 21.29 -32.82 -17.97
CA VAL A 131 21.73 -31.46 -18.38
C VAL A 131 20.88 -30.38 -17.70
N ASN A 132 19.55 -30.53 -17.74
CA ASN A 132 18.63 -29.68 -16.98
C ASN A 132 18.52 -30.25 -15.57
N ARG A 133 19.02 -29.51 -14.59
CA ARG A 133 19.16 -29.94 -13.19
C ARG A 133 19.19 -28.74 -12.27
N VAL A 134 18.91 -28.98 -11.00
CA VAL A 134 19.08 -27.97 -9.96
C VAL A 134 20.57 -27.69 -9.76
N ASN A 135 20.93 -26.40 -9.67
CA ASN A 135 22.29 -25.96 -9.42
C ASN A 135 22.35 -25.09 -8.15
N ALA A 136 23.47 -25.17 -7.43
CA ALA A 136 23.78 -24.26 -6.35
C ALA A 136 24.10 -22.88 -6.93
N TYR A 137 24.03 -21.85 -6.09
CA TYR A 137 24.41 -20.49 -6.48
C TYR A 137 25.88 -20.40 -6.96
N THR A 138 26.73 -21.31 -6.50
CA THR A 138 28.12 -21.45 -6.96
C THR A 138 28.27 -22.19 -8.31
N GLY A 139 27.17 -22.54 -8.97
CA GLY A 139 27.12 -23.26 -10.26
C GLY A 139 27.32 -24.77 -10.16
N ARG A 140 27.44 -25.34 -8.96
CA ARG A 140 27.59 -26.80 -8.77
C ARG A 140 26.26 -27.51 -9.00
N PRO A 141 26.26 -28.68 -9.66
CA PRO A 141 25.03 -29.43 -9.85
C PRO A 141 24.58 -30.16 -8.58
N LEU A 142 23.28 -30.40 -8.46
CA LEU A 142 22.74 -31.36 -7.50
C LEU A 142 23.37 -32.74 -7.75
N THR A 143 24.02 -33.31 -6.74
CA THR A 143 24.92 -34.47 -6.86
C THR A 143 24.20 -35.71 -7.37
N ARG A 144 22.97 -35.93 -6.92
CA ARG A 144 22.10 -37.04 -7.33
C ARG A 144 20.65 -36.57 -7.39
N SER A 145 19.86 -37.19 -8.27
CA SER A 145 18.42 -36.92 -8.26
C SER A 145 17.78 -37.44 -6.98
N TYR A 146 16.79 -36.72 -6.47
CA TYR A 146 15.94 -37.15 -5.36
C TYR A 146 14.57 -37.56 -5.89
N VAL A 147 13.97 -38.59 -5.31
CA VAL A 147 12.59 -38.99 -5.59
C VAL A 147 11.90 -39.24 -4.25
N GLY A 148 10.83 -38.51 -4.01
CA GLY A 148 9.93 -38.68 -2.86
C GLY A 148 8.49 -38.81 -3.32
N SER A 149 7.60 -39.08 -2.39
CA SER A 149 6.16 -39.22 -2.65
C SER A 149 5.31 -38.84 -1.45
N PHE A 150 4.10 -38.36 -1.69
CA PHE A 150 3.11 -38.10 -0.65
C PHE A 150 1.70 -38.31 -1.18
N SER A 151 0.73 -38.43 -0.28
CA SER A 151 -0.68 -38.61 -0.62
C SER A 151 -1.54 -37.49 -0.02
N THR A 152 -2.51 -37.02 -0.79
CA THR A 152 -3.42 -35.95 -0.39
C THR A 152 -4.68 -36.48 0.27
N ALA A 153 -5.29 -35.63 1.11
CA ALA A 153 -6.55 -35.93 1.78
C ALA A 153 -7.69 -36.28 0.80
N ALA A 154 -8.59 -37.17 1.22
CA ALA A 154 -9.80 -37.48 0.45
C ALA A 154 -10.75 -36.29 0.38
N SER A 155 -11.58 -36.20 -0.67
CA SER A 155 -12.55 -35.10 -0.84
C SER A 155 -13.60 -35.00 0.28
N THR A 156 -13.80 -36.07 1.04
CA THR A 156 -14.68 -36.11 2.21
C THR A 156 -13.95 -35.86 3.54
N SER A 157 -12.64 -35.62 3.49
CA SER A 157 -11.85 -35.35 4.70
C SER A 157 -12.21 -33.98 5.28
N PRO A 158 -12.40 -33.85 6.61
CA PRO A 158 -12.50 -32.54 7.24
C PRO A 158 -11.21 -31.73 7.08
N ASP A 159 -10.08 -32.40 6.90
CA ASP A 159 -8.75 -31.81 6.73
C ASP A 159 -8.37 -31.63 5.25
N LEU A 160 -9.36 -31.60 4.35
CA LEU A 160 -9.13 -31.37 2.91
C LEU A 160 -8.36 -30.06 2.67
N PHE A 161 -8.65 -29.04 3.49
CA PHE A 161 -7.94 -27.76 3.54
C PHE A 161 -7.57 -27.46 4.99
N THR A 162 -6.49 -26.71 5.19
CA THR A 162 -6.07 -26.20 6.51
C THR A 162 -6.04 -24.68 6.53
N THR A 163 -6.34 -24.09 7.69
CA THR A 163 -6.19 -22.65 7.96
C THR A 163 -4.73 -22.26 8.25
N ASP A 164 -3.84 -23.21 8.57
CA ASP A 164 -2.44 -22.95 8.92
C ASP A 164 -1.63 -22.27 7.81
N THR A 165 -2.13 -22.34 6.57
CA THR A 165 -1.47 -21.77 5.39
C THR A 165 -2.06 -20.42 4.99
N TYR A 166 -3.09 -19.96 5.68
CA TYR A 166 -3.66 -18.63 5.47
C TYR A 166 -2.70 -17.58 5.99
N LYS A 167 -2.65 -16.44 5.28
CA LYS A 167 -1.75 -15.35 5.62
C LYS A 167 -2.39 -14.34 6.57
N ASP A 168 -3.71 -14.29 6.57
CA ASP A 168 -4.52 -13.50 7.48
C ASP A 168 -5.47 -14.45 8.23
N ASP A 169 -5.92 -14.08 9.42
CA ASP A 169 -6.80 -14.93 10.24
C ASP A 169 -8.19 -15.10 9.58
N PRO A 170 -8.76 -16.32 9.56
CA PRO A 170 -10.15 -16.51 9.16
C PRO A 170 -11.09 -15.82 10.15
N PRO A 171 -12.30 -15.42 9.72
CA PRO A 171 -12.94 -15.71 8.43
C PRO A 171 -12.57 -14.75 7.28
N PRO A 172 -13.04 -15.00 6.03
CA PRO A 172 -12.89 -14.05 4.94
C PRO A 172 -13.60 -12.73 5.24
N ALA A 173 -12.87 -11.62 5.10
CA ALA A 173 -13.37 -10.27 5.34
C ALA A 173 -13.15 -9.41 4.10
N VAL A 174 -14.15 -8.59 3.74
CA VAL A 174 -14.03 -7.64 2.63
C VAL A 174 -13.11 -6.49 3.04
N LEU A 175 -12.04 -6.27 2.29
CA LEU A 175 -11.11 -5.16 2.51
C LEU A 175 -11.51 -3.92 1.70
N PHE A 176 -11.85 -4.10 0.43
CA PHE A 176 -12.30 -3.03 -0.45
C PHE A 176 -13.02 -3.59 -1.67
N THR A 177 -13.71 -2.71 -2.40
CA THR A 177 -14.43 -3.03 -3.62
C THR A 177 -13.97 -2.16 -4.78
N ASN A 178 -14.22 -2.62 -6.00
CA ASN A 178 -14.20 -1.84 -7.22
C ASN A 178 -15.56 -2.04 -7.93
N PRO A 179 -16.32 -1.00 -8.24
CA PRO A 179 -16.07 0.39 -7.88
C PRO A 179 -16.04 0.59 -6.34
N PRO A 180 -15.33 1.61 -5.84
CA PRO A 180 -15.08 1.77 -4.40
C PRO A 180 -16.37 2.08 -3.66
N ASP A 181 -16.72 1.23 -2.69
CA ASP A 181 -17.84 1.49 -1.80
C ASP A 181 -17.49 2.68 -0.92
N ARG A 182 -18.32 3.72 -0.96
CA ARG A 182 -18.23 4.84 -0.04
C ARG A 182 -19.27 4.61 1.04
N LEU A 183 -18.86 4.61 2.31
CA LEU A 183 -19.84 4.66 3.38
C LEU A 183 -20.73 5.91 3.19
N PRO A 184 -22.05 5.80 3.36
CA PRO A 184 -22.95 6.94 3.23
C PRO A 184 -22.54 8.03 4.22
N VAL A 185 -22.23 9.24 3.71
CA VAL A 185 -21.96 10.41 4.56
C VAL A 185 -23.26 10.95 5.15
N SER A 186 -24.35 10.80 4.40
CA SER A 186 -25.71 11.14 4.82
C SER A 186 -26.72 10.38 3.95
N PRO A 187 -27.77 9.78 4.55
CA PRO A 187 -28.88 9.15 3.83
C PRO A 187 -29.50 9.97 2.71
N TRP A 188 -29.41 11.31 2.83
CA TRP A 188 -30.26 12.25 2.13
C TRP A 188 -29.55 12.99 0.99
N THR A 189 -28.22 13.11 1.06
CA THR A 189 -27.43 13.91 0.11
C THR A 189 -26.28 13.14 -0.54
N ALA A 190 -25.85 12.03 0.05
CA ALA A 190 -24.75 11.21 -0.44
C ALA A 190 -25.03 9.74 -0.08
N PRO A 191 -25.95 9.06 -0.80
CA PRO A 191 -26.13 7.62 -0.64
C PRO A 191 -24.76 6.96 -0.82
N GLY A 192 -24.45 5.99 0.05
CA GLY A 192 -23.21 5.25 -0.03
C GLY A 192 -23.06 4.54 -1.36
N GLY A 193 -21.86 4.05 -1.63
CA GLY A 193 -21.51 3.42 -2.90
C GLY A 193 -20.81 4.35 -3.90
N ALA A 194 -20.43 3.76 -5.02
CA ALA A 194 -19.78 4.49 -6.09
C ALA A 194 -20.80 5.16 -7.02
N VAL A 195 -20.51 6.40 -7.43
CA VAL A 195 -21.34 7.15 -8.38
C VAL A 195 -20.62 7.33 -9.72
N ASP A 196 -21.37 7.59 -10.78
CA ASP A 196 -20.87 7.75 -12.15
C ASP A 196 -19.98 6.59 -12.63
N VAL A 197 -20.32 5.35 -12.26
CA VAL A 197 -19.58 4.16 -12.64
C VAL A 197 -19.80 3.86 -14.14
N PRO A 198 -18.76 3.61 -14.95
CA PRO A 198 -18.94 3.21 -16.33
C PRO A 198 -19.86 1.97 -16.46
N THR A 199 -20.68 1.93 -17.51
CA THR A 199 -21.61 0.81 -17.75
C THR A 199 -20.89 -0.53 -18.02
N ASP A 200 -19.62 -0.48 -18.38
CA ASP A 200 -18.70 -1.60 -18.59
C ASP A 200 -17.72 -1.81 -17.41
N ALA A 201 -17.90 -1.09 -16.30
CA ALA A 201 -17.01 -1.20 -15.16
C ALA A 201 -16.98 -2.62 -14.58
N GLU A 202 -15.77 -3.03 -14.20
CA GLU A 202 -15.55 -4.29 -13.52
C GLU A 202 -16.04 -4.22 -12.07
N ILE A 203 -16.84 -5.19 -11.66
CA ILE A 203 -17.35 -5.30 -10.29
C ILE A 203 -16.49 -6.33 -9.55
N VAL A 204 -15.65 -5.87 -8.63
CA VAL A 204 -14.69 -6.66 -7.87
C VAL A 204 -14.85 -6.42 -6.38
N VAL A 205 -14.75 -7.48 -5.60
CA VAL A 205 -14.65 -7.46 -4.15
C VAL A 205 -13.33 -8.11 -3.76
N VAL A 206 -12.51 -7.40 -3.00
CA VAL A 206 -11.21 -7.89 -2.54
C VAL A 206 -11.31 -8.25 -1.08
N PHE A 207 -10.88 -9.47 -0.76
CA PHE A 207 -10.92 -10.02 0.59
C PHE A 207 -9.54 -9.92 1.25
N ASN A 208 -9.50 -10.13 2.56
CA ASN A 208 -8.27 -10.52 3.26
C ASN A 208 -7.71 -11.80 2.63
N ARG A 209 -6.47 -12.16 2.97
CA ARG A 209 -5.74 -13.28 2.36
C ARG A 209 -6.19 -14.64 2.90
N VAL A 210 -7.50 -14.80 2.99
CA VAL A 210 -8.24 -16.02 3.36
C VAL A 210 -8.97 -16.51 2.10
N PRO A 211 -8.51 -17.61 1.48
CA PRO A 211 -9.13 -18.17 0.29
C PRO A 211 -10.61 -18.53 0.47
N LEU A 212 -11.41 -18.27 -0.58
CA LEU A 212 -12.83 -18.61 -0.64
C LEU A 212 -13.05 -20.01 -1.18
N GLN A 213 -14.13 -20.67 -0.75
CA GLN A 213 -14.53 -21.97 -1.25
C GLN A 213 -15.29 -21.85 -2.58
N PRO A 214 -14.76 -22.34 -3.72
CA PRO A 214 -15.36 -22.07 -5.03
C PRO A 214 -16.79 -22.57 -5.21
N ASN A 215 -17.14 -23.71 -4.59
CA ASN A 215 -18.50 -24.26 -4.67
C ASN A 215 -19.56 -23.38 -3.96
N THR A 216 -19.14 -22.42 -3.14
CA THR A 216 -20.01 -21.43 -2.52
C THR A 216 -20.17 -20.17 -3.37
N ILE A 217 -19.33 -19.99 -4.39
CA ILE A 217 -19.36 -18.85 -5.31
C ILE A 217 -20.32 -19.18 -6.45
N THR A 218 -21.62 -19.08 -6.16
CA THR A 218 -22.70 -19.37 -7.12
C THR A 218 -23.50 -18.12 -7.42
N GLU A 219 -24.26 -18.12 -8.53
CA GLU A 219 -25.20 -17.03 -8.84
C GLU A 219 -26.29 -16.83 -7.78
N ASN A 220 -26.56 -17.82 -6.93
CA ASN A 220 -27.48 -17.65 -5.80
C ASN A 220 -26.81 -16.87 -4.67
N ASN A 221 -25.57 -17.24 -4.34
CA ASN A 221 -24.84 -16.65 -3.24
C ASN A 221 -24.15 -15.33 -3.61
N VAL A 222 -23.90 -15.08 -4.90
CA VAL A 222 -23.27 -13.86 -5.41
C VAL A 222 -24.09 -13.38 -6.60
N ASN A 223 -24.94 -12.37 -6.40
CA ASN A 223 -25.82 -11.85 -7.45
C ASN A 223 -25.86 -10.34 -7.50
N LEU A 224 -26.05 -9.80 -8.70
CA LEU A 224 -26.21 -8.37 -8.93
C LEU A 224 -27.69 -8.05 -9.20
N ARG A 225 -28.25 -7.06 -8.50
CA ARG A 225 -29.62 -6.58 -8.72
C ARG A 225 -29.64 -5.11 -9.06
N MET A 226 -30.45 -4.76 -10.06
CA MET A 226 -30.83 -3.38 -10.34
C MET A 226 -32.02 -3.01 -9.47
N ILE A 227 -31.82 -2.01 -8.62
CA ILE A 227 -32.84 -1.52 -7.69
C ILE A 227 -33.50 -0.22 -8.16
N GLU A 228 -32.91 0.47 -9.14
CA GLU A 228 -33.46 1.70 -9.71
C GLU A 228 -32.98 1.90 -11.14
N ARG A 229 -33.81 2.51 -11.99
CA ARG A 229 -33.43 2.99 -13.31
C ARG A 229 -34.24 4.22 -13.68
N LEU A 230 -33.58 5.27 -14.19
CA LEU A 230 -34.24 6.52 -14.61
C LEU A 230 -35.14 7.13 -13.51
N GLY A 231 -34.72 7.05 -12.24
CA GLY A 231 -35.48 7.54 -11.09
C GLY A 231 -36.67 6.67 -10.66
N ALA A 232 -36.91 5.54 -11.33
CA ALA A 232 -37.98 4.61 -10.99
C ALA A 232 -37.43 3.38 -10.27
N PRO A 233 -38.02 2.96 -9.13
CA PRO A 233 -37.65 1.72 -8.45
C PRO A 233 -37.75 0.50 -9.37
N GLN A 234 -36.78 -0.41 -9.24
CA GLN A 234 -36.67 -1.67 -9.95
C GLN A 234 -36.40 -2.79 -8.94
N ASN A 235 -36.62 -4.04 -9.37
CA ASN A 235 -36.14 -5.21 -8.63
C ASN A 235 -35.82 -6.31 -9.64
N ARG A 236 -34.74 -6.07 -10.41
CA ARG A 236 -34.36 -6.95 -11.53
C ARG A 236 -32.99 -7.55 -11.28
N ALA A 237 -32.93 -8.88 -11.25
CA ALA A 237 -31.65 -9.61 -11.27
C ALA A 237 -30.92 -9.39 -12.59
N ILE A 238 -29.62 -9.12 -12.50
CA ILE A 238 -28.72 -9.00 -13.62
C ILE A 238 -28.03 -10.34 -13.80
N GLN A 239 -28.15 -10.88 -15.00
CA GLN A 239 -27.47 -12.11 -15.39
C GLN A 239 -25.97 -11.83 -15.46
N GLY A 240 -25.18 -12.73 -14.89
CA GLY A 240 -23.74 -12.61 -14.85
C GLY A 240 -23.12 -13.77 -14.10
N THR A 241 -21.80 -13.92 -14.24
CA THR A 241 -21.06 -15.03 -13.66
C THR A 241 -20.13 -14.50 -12.56
N PRO A 242 -20.26 -14.99 -11.32
CA PRO A 242 -19.26 -14.73 -10.30
C PRO A 242 -18.02 -15.60 -10.57
N VAL A 243 -16.85 -14.99 -10.49
CA VAL A 243 -15.55 -15.60 -10.76
C VAL A 243 -14.64 -15.30 -9.57
N VAL A 244 -14.06 -16.34 -8.98
CA VAL A 244 -13.05 -16.20 -7.92
C VAL A 244 -11.65 -16.27 -8.51
N GLU A 245 -10.79 -15.35 -8.12
CA GLU A 245 -9.37 -15.32 -8.46
C GLU A 245 -8.59 -15.31 -7.15
N GLN A 246 -7.80 -16.34 -6.89
CA GLN A 246 -7.13 -16.47 -5.60
C GLN A 246 -5.76 -17.12 -5.67
N SER A 247 -4.90 -16.68 -4.76
CA SER A 247 -3.54 -17.16 -4.53
C SER A 247 -3.21 -17.04 -3.04
N PHE A 248 -2.05 -17.53 -2.62
CA PHE A 248 -1.56 -17.31 -1.25
C PHE A 248 -1.31 -15.83 -0.91
N ASP A 249 -1.24 -14.94 -1.90
CA ASP A 249 -0.93 -13.52 -1.69
C ASP A 249 -2.16 -12.60 -1.80
N GLY A 250 -3.29 -13.09 -2.32
CA GLY A 250 -4.51 -12.30 -2.45
C GLY A 250 -5.70 -13.06 -3.00
N VAL A 251 -6.90 -12.55 -2.69
CA VAL A 251 -8.20 -13.14 -3.00
C VAL A 251 -9.14 -12.07 -3.54
N ARG A 252 -9.73 -12.33 -4.71
CA ARG A 252 -10.65 -11.43 -5.41
C ARG A 252 -11.86 -12.19 -5.90
N LEU A 253 -13.03 -11.60 -5.74
CA LEU A 253 -14.27 -12.07 -6.32
C LEU A 253 -14.73 -11.03 -7.34
N ARG A 254 -14.93 -11.46 -8.58
CA ARG A 254 -15.38 -10.62 -9.68
C ARG A 254 -16.76 -11.06 -10.12
N PHE A 255 -17.69 -10.12 -10.28
CA PHE A 255 -18.96 -10.39 -10.93
C PHE A 255 -18.91 -9.88 -12.37
N VAL A 256 -19.14 -10.77 -13.33
CA VAL A 256 -19.09 -10.46 -14.77
C VAL A 256 -20.50 -10.45 -15.34
N PRO A 257 -21.13 -9.27 -15.54
CA PRO A 257 -22.42 -9.19 -16.19
C PRO A 257 -22.40 -9.79 -17.60
N THR A 258 -23.44 -10.52 -17.99
CA THR A 258 -23.57 -11.07 -19.36
C THR A 258 -23.70 -9.98 -20.41
N PHE A 259 -24.24 -8.83 -20.01
CA PHE A 259 -24.42 -7.65 -20.85
C PHE A 259 -23.94 -6.40 -20.10
N PRO A 260 -23.51 -5.35 -20.81
CA PRO A 260 -23.23 -4.07 -20.19
C PRO A 260 -24.38 -3.60 -19.28
N LEU A 261 -24.03 -2.94 -18.19
CA LEU A 261 -25.02 -2.41 -17.26
C LEU A 261 -25.83 -1.31 -17.94
N ALA A 262 -27.08 -1.15 -17.49
CA ALA A 262 -27.92 -0.08 -17.98
C ALA A 262 -27.37 1.29 -17.56
N ASP A 263 -27.62 2.29 -18.38
CA ASP A 263 -27.37 3.68 -18.08
C ASP A 263 -28.32 4.21 -17.00
N GLN A 264 -27.83 5.16 -16.18
CA GLN A 264 -28.63 5.87 -15.17
C GLN A 264 -29.40 4.89 -14.26
N ALA A 265 -28.72 3.83 -13.84
CA ALA A 265 -29.27 2.76 -13.02
C ALA A 265 -28.49 2.63 -11.72
N ARG A 266 -29.16 2.12 -10.69
CA ARG A 266 -28.56 1.83 -9.38
C ARG A 266 -28.57 0.33 -9.13
N TYR A 267 -27.43 -0.18 -8.72
CA TYR A 267 -27.16 -1.60 -8.54
C TYR A 267 -26.76 -1.91 -7.12
N VAL A 268 -27.03 -3.16 -6.74
CA VAL A 268 -26.67 -3.77 -5.47
C VAL A 268 -26.07 -5.14 -5.79
N LEU A 269 -24.77 -5.30 -5.58
CA LEU A 269 -24.13 -6.62 -5.59
C LEU A 269 -24.32 -7.24 -4.22
N ARG A 270 -25.01 -8.37 -4.18
CA ARG A 270 -25.23 -9.21 -3.01
C ARG A 270 -24.20 -10.34 -2.96
N ILE A 271 -23.59 -10.54 -1.81
CA ILE A 271 -22.83 -11.74 -1.45
C ILE A 271 -23.56 -12.39 -0.25
N GLU A 272 -23.68 -13.71 -0.15
CA GLU A 272 -24.39 -14.33 0.98
C GLU A 272 -23.41 -14.78 2.05
N ASN A 273 -23.90 -14.95 3.28
CA ASN A 273 -23.17 -15.60 4.37
C ASN A 273 -22.87 -17.08 4.12
N ARG A 274 -23.37 -17.63 3.01
CA ARG A 274 -23.03 -18.95 2.48
C ARG A 274 -21.71 -18.94 1.71
N VAL A 275 -21.13 -17.78 1.42
CA VAL A 275 -19.75 -17.68 0.93
C VAL A 275 -18.81 -17.90 2.10
N THR A 276 -18.08 -19.02 2.06
CA THR A 276 -17.20 -19.47 3.14
C THR A 276 -15.74 -19.52 2.67
N ASP A 277 -14.81 -19.61 3.61
CA ASP A 277 -13.44 -20.05 3.32
C ASP A 277 -13.38 -21.53 2.95
N LEU A 278 -12.22 -22.00 2.51
CA LEU A 278 -11.99 -23.40 2.13
C LEU A 278 -12.26 -24.42 3.26
N THR A 279 -12.29 -23.97 4.52
CA THR A 279 -12.59 -24.80 5.70
C THR A 279 -14.04 -24.67 6.19
N GLY A 280 -14.87 -23.90 5.48
CA GLY A 280 -16.28 -23.68 5.79
C GLY A 280 -16.55 -22.57 6.81
N ASN A 281 -15.54 -21.80 7.25
CA ASN A 281 -15.78 -20.65 8.13
C ASN A 281 -16.29 -19.46 7.32
N TRP A 282 -17.11 -18.62 7.94
CA TRP A 282 -17.66 -17.41 7.34
C TRP A 282 -17.72 -16.29 8.39
N ASP A 283 -17.77 -15.04 7.94
CA ASP A 283 -17.76 -13.89 8.84
C ASP A 283 -19.16 -13.58 9.43
N VAL A 284 -19.21 -13.60 10.76
CA VAL A 284 -20.39 -13.27 11.58
C VAL A 284 -20.25 -11.89 12.26
N ALA A 285 -19.06 -11.27 12.26
CA ALA A 285 -18.65 -10.35 13.32
C ALA A 285 -18.71 -8.85 12.95
N ASP A 286 -18.81 -8.46 11.68
CA ASP A 286 -18.81 -7.03 11.29
C ASP A 286 -20.22 -6.39 11.37
N ASN A 287 -20.78 -6.39 12.58
CA ASN A 287 -22.18 -6.03 12.90
C ASN A 287 -22.36 -4.56 13.33
N ALA A 288 -21.31 -3.88 13.79
CA ALA A 288 -21.45 -2.57 14.47
C ALA A 288 -21.61 -1.38 13.50
N ALA A 289 -20.84 -1.31 12.42
CA ALA A 289 -20.94 -0.22 11.42
C ALA A 289 -22.10 -0.40 10.42
N ARG A 290 -22.73 -1.58 10.41
CA ARG A 290 -23.72 -1.99 9.39
C ARG A 290 -25.15 -2.05 9.90
N THR A 291 -25.33 -1.97 11.22
CA THR A 291 -26.62 -1.65 11.86
C THR A 291 -27.20 -0.35 11.30
N ASP A 292 -26.35 0.61 10.90
CA ASP A 292 -26.75 1.89 10.32
C ASP A 292 -27.32 1.75 8.89
N LEU A 293 -26.82 0.82 8.07
CA LEU A 293 -27.37 0.53 6.72
C LEU A 293 -28.71 -0.20 6.79
N ARG A 294 -28.89 -1.08 7.79
CA ARG A 294 -30.20 -1.68 8.08
C ARG A 294 -31.18 -0.63 8.58
N ALA A 295 -30.75 0.26 9.48
CA ALA A 295 -31.56 1.40 9.91
C ALA A 295 -31.93 2.33 8.73
N LEU A 296 -31.04 2.48 7.75
CA LEU A 296 -31.28 3.22 6.52
C LEU A 296 -32.38 2.59 5.66
N ALA A 297 -32.30 1.27 5.41
CA ALA A 297 -33.30 0.53 4.63
C ALA A 297 -34.67 0.47 5.35
N GLU A 298 -34.66 0.37 6.68
CA GLU A 298 -35.87 0.37 7.52
C GLU A 298 -36.50 1.76 7.68
N SER A 299 -35.74 2.85 7.43
CA SER A 299 -36.24 4.22 7.57
C SER A 299 -37.28 4.63 6.52
N GLY A 300 -37.45 3.86 5.43
CA GLY A 300 -38.39 4.19 4.34
C GLY A 300 -37.97 5.38 3.48
N THR A 301 -36.77 5.90 3.72
CA THR A 301 -36.22 7.13 3.13
C THR A 301 -35.83 6.96 1.66
N ASP A 302 -35.33 5.78 1.30
CA ASP A 302 -34.97 5.41 -0.06
C ASP A 302 -36.00 4.41 -0.60
N PRO A 303 -36.94 4.82 -1.47
CA PRO A 303 -38.02 3.96 -1.90
C PRO A 303 -37.55 2.69 -2.63
N ALA A 304 -36.42 2.76 -3.34
CA ALA A 304 -35.88 1.62 -4.08
C ALA A 304 -35.17 0.63 -3.15
N LEU A 305 -34.32 1.11 -2.25
CA LEU A 305 -33.67 0.26 -1.24
C LEU A 305 -34.70 -0.32 -0.26
N THR A 306 -35.71 0.46 0.13
CA THR A 306 -36.80 0.02 1.00
C THR A 306 -37.64 -1.06 0.30
N ALA A 307 -38.03 -0.84 -0.95
CA ALA A 307 -38.79 -1.85 -1.72
C ALA A 307 -38.00 -3.15 -1.88
N PHE A 308 -36.68 -3.05 -2.08
CA PHE A 308 -35.80 -4.20 -2.10
C PHE A 308 -35.75 -4.91 -0.74
N ALA A 309 -35.53 -4.19 0.36
CA ALA A 309 -35.47 -4.77 1.70
C ALA A 309 -36.80 -5.44 2.12
N VAL A 310 -37.94 -4.82 1.80
CA VAL A 310 -39.28 -5.36 2.08
C VAL A 310 -39.56 -6.62 1.27
N ALA A 311 -39.10 -6.67 0.01
CA ALA A 311 -39.27 -7.85 -0.83
C ALA A 311 -38.39 -9.04 -0.39
N ASN A 312 -37.36 -8.79 0.44
CA ASN A 312 -36.44 -9.81 0.89
C ASN A 312 -36.12 -9.66 2.41
N PRO A 313 -37.11 -9.84 3.30
CA PRO A 313 -37.01 -9.49 4.72
C PRO A 313 -36.07 -10.40 5.53
N GLU A 314 -35.91 -11.67 5.13
CA GLU A 314 -34.89 -12.59 5.65
C GLU A 314 -33.47 -12.25 5.19
N GLU A 315 -33.34 -11.33 4.23
CA GLU A 315 -32.11 -10.93 3.56
C GLU A 315 -31.68 -9.50 3.91
N VAL A 316 -32.32 -8.85 4.88
CA VAL A 316 -31.83 -7.60 5.49
C VAL A 316 -30.68 -7.94 6.41
N ASP A 317 -29.64 -8.48 5.78
CA ASP A 317 -28.35 -8.68 6.34
C ASP A 317 -27.37 -7.79 5.57
N PRO A 318 -27.00 -6.63 6.13
CA PRO A 318 -26.20 -5.62 5.45
C PRO A 318 -24.73 -6.03 5.21
N ARG A 319 -24.37 -7.29 5.50
CA ARG A 319 -23.00 -7.84 5.42
C ARG A 319 -22.34 -7.73 4.04
N THR A 320 -23.08 -7.50 2.96
CA THR A 320 -22.64 -7.92 1.64
C THR A 320 -23.33 -7.19 0.49
N PHE A 321 -23.49 -5.88 0.61
CA PHE A 321 -24.03 -5.05 -0.47
C PHE A 321 -23.00 -4.02 -0.93
N LEU A 322 -22.50 -4.18 -2.16
CA LEU A 322 -21.85 -3.08 -2.86
C LEU A 322 -22.92 -2.33 -3.66
N ILE A 323 -23.14 -1.06 -3.32
CA ILE A 323 -24.08 -0.19 -4.01
C ILE A 323 -23.31 0.68 -5.00
N PHE A 324 -23.83 0.84 -6.22
CA PHE A 324 -23.25 1.79 -7.16
C PHE A 324 -24.25 2.26 -8.21
N THR A 325 -24.01 3.41 -8.82
CA THR A 325 -24.81 3.95 -9.92
C THR A 325 -23.98 4.09 -11.18
N THR A 326 -24.56 3.76 -12.33
CA THR A 326 -23.87 3.77 -13.62
C THR A 326 -24.19 5.00 -14.49
N ARG A 327 -23.22 5.42 -15.32
CA ARG A 327 -23.39 6.46 -16.34
C ARG A 327 -22.58 6.13 -17.59
N ASP A 328 -23.12 6.44 -18.77
CA ASP A 328 -22.59 6.04 -20.08
C ASP A 328 -21.53 7.00 -20.66
N GLU A 329 -21.33 8.18 -20.05
CA GLU A 329 -20.34 9.16 -20.53
C GLU A 329 -19.17 9.29 -19.55
N PRO A 330 -17.90 9.27 -20.03
CA PRO A 330 -16.77 9.68 -19.19
C PRO A 330 -17.02 11.10 -18.72
N GLN A 331 -16.82 11.41 -17.43
CA GLN A 331 -17.01 12.75 -16.88
C GLN A 331 -16.26 13.77 -17.74
N LYS A 332 -16.98 14.47 -18.62
CA LYS A 332 -16.46 15.61 -19.38
C LYS A 332 -16.47 16.88 -18.53
N ASP A 333 -17.21 16.88 -17.43
CA ASP A 333 -17.34 18.02 -16.54
C ASP A 333 -16.97 17.61 -15.12
N LEU A 334 -15.76 18.00 -14.71
CA LEU A 334 -15.40 18.08 -13.31
C LEU A 334 -15.92 19.41 -12.77
N THR A 335 -17.07 19.38 -12.11
CA THR A 335 -17.53 20.54 -11.32
C THR A 335 -16.91 20.44 -9.93
N THR A 336 -15.87 21.23 -9.67
CA THR A 336 -15.32 21.37 -8.31
C THR A 336 -16.08 22.47 -7.60
N TYR A 337 -16.81 22.13 -6.55
CA TYR A 337 -17.44 23.12 -5.66
C TYR A 337 -16.43 23.45 -4.55
N LEU A 338 -15.86 24.65 -4.58
CA LEU A 338 -15.19 25.22 -3.41
C LEU A 338 -16.22 26.07 -2.67
N ASN A 339 -16.64 25.60 -1.50
CA ASN A 339 -17.52 26.35 -0.62
C ASN A 339 -16.67 27.14 0.37
N PHE A 340 -16.58 28.46 0.18
CA PHE A 340 -16.10 29.36 1.22
C PHE A 340 -17.31 29.66 2.10
N ASP A 341 -17.47 28.94 3.20
CA ASP A 341 -18.71 28.91 3.99
C ASP A 341 -18.97 30.18 4.83
N GLY A 342 -18.25 31.27 4.53
CA GLY A 342 -18.33 32.54 5.25
C GLY A 342 -17.73 32.50 6.65
N THR A 343 -17.18 31.37 7.10
CA THR A 343 -16.46 31.26 8.38
C THR A 343 -14.94 31.37 8.22
N ASP A 344 -14.43 31.20 6.99
CA ASP A 344 -13.08 31.60 6.60
C ASP A 344 -13.01 33.13 6.55
N LEU A 345 -12.77 33.72 7.71
CA LEU A 345 -12.42 35.12 7.82
C LEU A 345 -10.92 35.28 7.57
N ASP A 346 -10.54 36.31 6.81
CA ASP A 346 -9.14 36.69 6.69
C ASP A 346 -8.58 37.13 8.07
N GLU A 347 -7.29 37.43 8.13
CA GLU A 347 -6.64 37.88 9.36
C GLU A 347 -7.22 39.18 9.96
N ASN A 348 -8.10 39.87 9.24
CA ASN A 348 -8.79 41.10 9.64
C ASN A 348 -10.27 40.87 10.01
N GLY A 349 -10.79 39.65 9.88
CA GLY A 349 -12.20 39.35 10.16
C GLY A 349 -13.16 39.60 8.99
N GLU A 350 -12.66 39.76 7.77
CA GLU A 350 -13.46 39.94 6.54
C GLU A 350 -13.61 38.62 5.77
N GLU A 351 -14.57 38.49 4.85
CA GLU A 351 -14.74 37.27 4.05
C GLU A 351 -13.43 36.92 3.30
N GLY A 352 -12.83 35.76 3.58
CA GLY A 352 -11.56 35.32 2.99
C GLY A 352 -11.61 35.07 1.47
N PHE A 353 -12.80 35.14 0.88
CA PHE A 353 -13.02 35.09 -0.56
C PHE A 353 -13.35 36.49 -1.09
N ASP A 354 -12.35 37.18 -1.64
CA ASP A 354 -12.58 38.39 -2.44
C ASP A 354 -12.78 38.02 -3.90
N SER A 355 -14.02 38.16 -4.40
CA SER A 355 -14.37 37.89 -5.80
C SER A 355 -13.69 38.79 -6.83
N ASN A 356 -13.13 39.94 -6.40
CA ASN A 356 -12.38 40.85 -7.28
C ASN A 356 -10.89 40.49 -7.38
N LEU A 357 -10.35 39.75 -6.41
CA LEU A 357 -8.93 39.38 -6.34
C LEU A 357 -8.68 37.89 -6.59
N SER A 358 -9.69 37.05 -6.35
CA SER A 358 -9.60 35.60 -6.53
C SER A 358 -9.82 35.22 -7.99
N THR A 359 -8.78 34.75 -8.67
CA THR A 359 -8.90 34.22 -10.05
C THR A 359 -8.71 32.70 -10.06
N ALA A 360 -9.59 31.99 -10.76
CA ALA A 360 -9.40 30.60 -11.12
C ALA A 360 -9.08 30.49 -12.62
N SER A 361 -8.09 29.68 -12.98
CA SER A 361 -7.78 29.38 -14.38
C SER A 361 -7.49 27.91 -14.56
N PHE A 362 -8.02 27.34 -15.64
CA PHE A 362 -7.74 25.97 -16.06
C PHE A 362 -6.48 25.95 -16.94
N ASN A 363 -5.63 24.94 -16.74
CA ASN A 363 -4.49 24.68 -17.62
C ASN A 363 -4.83 23.53 -18.56
N ASP A 364 -5.29 23.89 -19.76
CA ASP A 364 -5.77 22.94 -20.77
C ASP A 364 -4.62 22.19 -21.48
N ALA A 365 -3.36 22.52 -21.16
CA ALA A 365 -2.19 21.98 -21.84
C ALA A 365 -1.78 20.57 -21.35
N VAL A 366 -2.37 20.07 -20.26
CA VAL A 366 -2.06 18.74 -19.72
C VAL A 366 -3.34 17.88 -19.67
N PRO A 367 -3.55 16.97 -20.63
CA PRO A 367 -4.66 16.03 -20.60
C PRO A 367 -4.63 15.19 -19.32
N GLY A 368 -5.69 15.27 -18.51
CA GLY A 368 -5.88 14.41 -17.34
C GLY A 368 -5.25 14.90 -16.03
N ALA A 369 -4.67 16.10 -15.96
CA ALA A 369 -4.16 16.68 -14.71
C ALA A 369 -4.94 17.95 -14.34
N VAL A 370 -5.59 17.93 -13.18
CA VAL A 370 -6.26 19.11 -12.61
C VAL A 370 -5.32 19.75 -11.61
N ALA A 371 -4.77 20.92 -11.97
CA ALA A 371 -4.00 21.75 -11.05
C ALA A 371 -4.77 23.06 -10.84
N ALA A 372 -5.47 23.18 -9.71
CA ALA A 372 -6.03 24.45 -9.26
C ALA A 372 -4.96 25.17 -8.43
N VAL A 373 -4.48 26.33 -8.90
CA VAL A 373 -3.55 27.17 -8.14
C VAL A 373 -4.37 28.26 -7.46
N PHE A 374 -4.62 28.08 -6.17
CA PHE A 374 -5.19 29.13 -5.32
C PHE A 374 -4.04 29.99 -4.79
N THR A 375 -4.04 31.28 -5.11
CA THR A 375 -3.06 32.22 -4.55
C THR A 375 -3.80 33.11 -3.56
N ALA A 376 -3.78 32.73 -2.28
CA ALA A 376 -4.17 33.64 -1.22
C ALA A 376 -3.12 34.76 -1.11
N ALA A 377 -3.58 36.01 -1.04
CA ALA A 377 -2.73 37.12 -0.66
C ALA A 377 -2.69 37.20 0.87
N GLY A 378 -1.50 37.19 1.47
CA GLY A 378 -1.33 37.39 2.92
C GLY A 378 -0.47 36.31 3.56
N GLY A 379 0.73 36.68 4.01
CA GLY A 379 1.70 35.76 4.59
C GLY A 379 1.69 35.81 6.12
N THR A 380 1.45 34.67 6.75
CA THR A 380 1.75 34.43 8.19
C THR A 380 2.53 33.15 8.45
N GLY A 381 2.98 32.44 7.40
CA GLY A 381 3.82 31.23 7.54
C GLY A 381 3.23 29.94 6.97
N THR A 382 2.12 30.02 6.24
CA THR A 382 1.50 28.87 5.56
C THR A 382 1.31 29.18 4.07
N LEU A 383 2.34 28.86 3.28
CA LEU A 383 2.37 28.82 1.81
C LEU A 383 2.24 30.17 1.06
N GLY A 384 3.25 31.02 1.24
CA GLY A 384 3.50 32.21 0.40
C GLY A 384 5.00 32.51 0.26
N ASP A 385 5.36 33.52 -0.53
CA ASP A 385 6.75 34.00 -0.59
C ASP A 385 7.06 34.80 0.67
N PHE A 386 8.16 34.47 1.37
CA PHE A 386 8.66 35.23 2.49
C PHE A 386 9.68 36.26 2.00
N ALA A 387 9.18 37.47 1.69
CA ALA A 387 9.98 38.57 1.18
C ALA A 387 9.81 39.87 1.99
N PRO A 388 10.21 39.88 3.29
CA PRO A 388 10.01 41.06 4.13
C PRO A 388 10.76 42.29 3.57
N THR A 389 10.09 43.44 3.58
CA THR A 389 10.64 44.74 3.15
C THR A 389 11.19 45.57 4.31
N SER A 390 10.96 45.12 5.55
CA SER A 390 11.44 45.74 6.80
C SER A 390 11.79 44.66 7.82
N ASN A 391 12.52 45.03 8.88
CA ASN A 391 12.86 44.10 9.96
C ASN A 391 11.60 43.41 10.50
N THR A 392 11.64 42.09 10.62
CA THR A 392 10.49 41.29 11.03
C THR A 392 10.89 40.23 12.05
N THR A 393 9.92 39.70 12.78
CA THR A 393 10.12 38.63 13.77
C THR A 393 9.28 37.41 13.41
N LEU A 394 9.91 36.24 13.31
CA LEU A 394 9.25 34.95 13.22
C LEU A 394 9.17 34.35 14.62
N ASN A 395 7.95 34.18 15.15
CA ASN A 395 7.74 33.61 16.48
C ASN A 395 7.55 32.09 16.38
N THR A 396 8.48 31.30 16.89
CA THR A 396 8.41 29.83 16.84
C THR A 396 7.21 29.28 17.59
N ASN A 397 6.65 30.03 18.55
CA ASN A 397 5.47 29.64 19.30
C ASN A 397 4.16 29.92 18.54
N SER A 398 4.19 30.66 17.44
CA SER A 398 3.00 30.94 16.62
C SER A 398 2.80 29.93 15.49
N VAL A 399 3.69 28.93 15.35
CA VAL A 399 3.61 27.89 14.33
C VAL A 399 3.84 26.52 14.95
N THR A 400 3.20 25.48 14.39
CA THR A 400 3.30 24.12 14.90
C THR A 400 4.76 23.64 14.88
N ASN A 401 5.28 23.29 16.06
CA ASN A 401 6.66 22.82 16.26
C ASN A 401 7.77 23.78 15.78
N GLY A 402 7.49 25.09 15.70
CA GLY A 402 8.47 26.06 15.21
C GLY A 402 8.80 25.93 13.71
N ILE A 403 7.95 25.23 12.94
CA ILE A 403 8.16 24.99 11.51
C ILE A 403 7.43 26.06 10.67
N PHE A 404 8.18 26.82 9.89
CA PHE A 404 7.69 27.82 8.94
C PHE A 404 7.78 27.27 7.51
N ASN A 405 6.69 27.30 6.75
CA ASN A 405 6.64 26.80 5.38
C ASN A 405 6.41 27.93 4.38
N PHE A 406 7.40 28.17 3.52
CA PHE A 406 7.37 29.22 2.50
C PHE A 406 7.49 28.64 1.09
N ARG A 407 6.97 29.37 0.11
CA ARG A 407 7.14 29.05 -1.32
C ARG A 407 8.53 29.45 -1.80
N GLN A 408 8.97 30.66 -1.49
CA GLN A 408 10.30 31.21 -1.77
C GLN A 408 10.72 32.08 -0.59
N ILE A 409 12.01 32.11 -0.25
CA ILE A 409 12.55 32.95 0.83
C ILE A 409 13.44 34.03 0.20
N THR A 410 13.13 35.31 0.41
CA THR A 410 13.96 36.44 -0.04
C THR A 410 14.13 37.47 1.07
N ILE A 411 15.29 37.47 1.74
CA ILE A 411 15.61 38.49 2.75
C ILE A 411 16.47 39.55 2.09
N ASN A 412 15.91 40.75 1.87
CA ASN A 412 16.63 41.84 1.20
C ASN A 412 17.74 42.45 2.06
N THR A 413 18.68 43.16 1.43
CA THR A 413 19.71 43.92 2.14
C THR A 413 19.07 44.91 3.11
N ASN A 414 19.69 45.10 4.28
CA ASN A 414 19.19 45.93 5.39
C ASN A 414 17.91 45.41 6.08
N VAL A 415 17.45 44.19 5.77
CA VAL A 415 16.37 43.52 6.51
C VAL A 415 16.96 42.52 7.51
N THR A 416 16.56 42.64 8.77
CA THR A 416 16.85 41.64 9.83
C THR A 416 15.59 40.84 10.13
N VAL A 417 15.67 39.53 9.94
CA VAL A 417 14.64 38.57 10.37
C VAL A 417 15.05 38.00 11.71
N THR A 418 14.30 38.30 12.76
CA THR A 418 14.56 37.79 14.11
C THR A 418 13.72 36.55 14.36
N ILE A 419 14.35 35.43 14.70
CA ILE A 419 13.67 34.21 15.14
C ILE A 419 13.56 34.29 16.66
N ALA A 420 12.33 34.38 17.17
CA ALA A 420 12.05 34.47 18.59
C ALA A 420 11.16 33.31 19.05
N GLY A 421 11.28 32.92 20.32
CA GLY A 421 10.42 31.90 20.93
C GLY A 421 11.21 30.77 21.60
N THR A 422 10.48 29.81 22.15
CA THR A 422 11.03 28.71 22.96
C THR A 422 11.18 27.40 22.19
N LEU A 423 10.61 27.29 20.98
CA LEU A 423 10.68 26.10 20.15
C LEU A 423 11.85 26.19 19.15
N PRO A 424 12.45 25.06 18.74
CA PRO A 424 13.41 25.07 17.63
C PRO A 424 12.77 25.62 16.36
N ALA A 425 13.44 26.54 15.68
CA ALA A 425 12.95 27.08 14.41
C ALA A 425 13.41 26.24 13.22
N THR A 426 12.48 25.90 12.34
CA THR A 426 12.77 25.30 11.04
C THR A 426 12.12 26.13 9.94
N MET A 427 12.90 26.67 9.00
CA MET A 427 12.35 27.37 7.83
C MET A 427 12.48 26.48 6.60
N LEU A 428 11.35 26.13 5.99
CA LEU A 428 11.27 25.29 4.80
C LEU A 428 10.86 26.14 3.60
N SER A 429 11.50 25.90 2.45
CA SER A 429 11.21 26.56 1.17
C SER A 429 10.93 25.52 0.09
N LEU A 430 9.88 25.73 -0.70
CA LEU A 430 9.58 24.89 -1.87
C LEU A 430 10.40 25.29 -3.12
N LYS A 431 10.91 26.52 -3.16
CA LYS A 431 11.74 27.09 -4.24
C LYS A 431 13.01 27.75 -3.67
N ASP A 432 13.58 28.69 -4.43
CA ASP A 432 14.82 29.39 -4.13
C ASP A 432 14.84 30.08 -2.76
N VAL A 433 16.04 30.14 -2.18
CA VAL A 433 16.33 30.87 -0.95
C VAL A 433 17.42 31.90 -1.25
N LEU A 434 17.08 33.17 -1.11
CA LEU A 434 17.97 34.30 -1.32
C LEU A 434 18.06 35.16 -0.05
N ILE A 435 19.22 35.14 0.61
CA ILE A 435 19.45 35.92 1.83
C ILE A 435 20.53 36.96 1.54
N LYS A 436 20.12 38.22 1.44
CA LYS A 436 20.97 39.41 1.31
C LYS A 436 20.98 40.28 2.57
N GLY A 437 20.07 40.02 3.50
CA GLY A 437 19.97 40.68 4.81
C GLY A 437 20.58 39.85 5.94
N ARG A 438 20.02 39.96 7.15
CA ARG A 438 20.48 39.26 8.34
C ARG A 438 19.37 38.37 8.90
N ILE A 439 19.74 37.18 9.39
CA ILE A 439 18.91 36.38 10.30
C ILE A 439 19.52 36.52 11.69
N ALA A 440 18.70 36.83 12.69
CA ALA A 440 19.08 36.88 14.09
C ALA A 440 18.21 35.89 14.85
N SER A 441 18.69 35.35 15.96
CA SER A 441 17.85 34.59 16.90
C SER A 441 17.90 35.23 18.27
N THR A 442 16.78 35.22 18.97
CA THR A 442 16.68 35.65 20.37
C THR A 442 16.08 34.49 21.16
N GLY A 443 16.94 33.68 21.78
CA GLY A 443 16.50 32.69 22.75
C GLY A 443 16.06 33.39 24.04
N GLY A 444 14.87 33.07 24.53
CA GLY A 444 14.52 33.37 25.93
C GLY A 444 15.46 32.63 26.88
N LYS A 445 15.66 33.14 28.09
CA LYS A 445 16.39 32.39 29.11
C LYS A 445 15.66 31.05 29.35
N GLY A 446 16.36 29.93 29.37
CA GLY A 446 15.72 28.64 29.70
C GLY A 446 15.06 28.67 31.09
N ASP A 447 14.02 27.87 31.28
CA ASP A 447 13.16 27.81 32.49
C ASP A 447 13.92 27.65 33.84
N ASN A 448 15.21 27.31 33.80
CA ASN A 448 16.03 27.12 35.00
C ASN A 448 16.82 28.38 35.45
N SER A 449 16.62 29.54 34.82
CA SER A 449 17.48 30.72 35.06
C SER A 449 17.00 31.69 36.14
N GLU A 450 15.80 31.51 36.71
CA GLU A 450 15.29 32.34 37.80
C GLU A 450 14.69 31.48 38.93
N GLN A 451 15.52 30.65 39.55
CA GLN A 451 15.28 30.29 40.96
C GLN A 451 16.25 31.07 41.82
N ASN A 452 15.71 31.86 42.76
CA ASN A 452 16.45 32.49 43.85
C ASN A 452 17.34 31.43 44.53
N TYR A 453 18.65 31.46 44.26
CA TYR A 453 19.63 30.62 44.93
C TYR A 453 19.84 31.11 46.38
N GLN A 454 18.94 30.72 47.28
CA GLN A 454 19.24 30.63 48.71
C GLN A 454 19.19 29.17 49.14
N THR A 455 20.28 28.43 48.98
CA THR A 455 20.51 27.20 49.74
C THR A 455 21.99 27.02 50.03
N SER A 456 22.32 26.77 51.30
CA SER A 456 23.65 26.46 51.84
C SER A 456 24.17 25.07 51.46
N SER A 457 23.72 24.52 50.33
CA SER A 457 24.09 23.19 49.85
C SER A 457 24.06 23.17 48.33
N LEU A 458 25.18 22.75 47.73
CA LEU A 458 25.37 22.67 46.28
C LEU A 458 24.33 21.71 45.65
N PRO A 459 23.67 22.10 44.54
CA PRO A 459 22.87 21.17 43.75
C PRO A 459 23.76 20.10 43.13
N LEU A 460 23.36 18.83 43.25
CA LEU A 460 24.10 17.68 42.70
C LEU A 460 23.86 17.46 41.19
N ALA A 461 23.03 18.27 40.54
CA ALA A 461 22.66 18.10 39.15
C ALA A 461 23.31 19.16 38.25
N ARG A 462 23.90 18.71 37.14
CA ARG A 462 24.36 19.59 36.05
C ARG A 462 23.17 20.36 35.47
N GLY A 463 23.37 21.64 35.17
CA GLY A 463 22.36 22.45 34.47
C GLY A 463 21.94 21.79 33.16
N GLY A 464 20.63 21.84 32.87
CA GLY A 464 20.06 21.26 31.65
C GLY A 464 20.64 21.88 30.38
N SER A 465 20.58 21.13 29.28
CA SER A 465 21.00 21.56 27.94
C SER A 465 20.31 22.85 27.53
N GLY A 466 21.08 23.85 27.09
CA GLY A 466 20.52 25.08 26.52
C GLY A 466 19.71 24.78 25.25
N THR A 467 18.63 25.53 25.03
CA THR A 467 17.87 25.51 23.78
C THR A 467 18.50 26.43 22.74
N GLY A 468 18.14 26.24 21.46
CA GLY A 468 18.78 26.89 20.30
C GLY A 468 18.91 28.40 20.44
N GLY A 469 20.12 28.91 20.25
CA GLY A 469 20.49 30.33 20.38
C GLY A 469 21.00 30.75 21.77
N GLY A 470 20.83 29.92 22.80
CA GLY A 470 21.47 30.12 24.09
C GLY A 470 22.83 29.43 24.12
N GLY A 471 23.92 30.21 24.17
CA GLY A 471 25.24 29.66 24.52
C GLY A 471 25.14 28.77 25.76
N LYS A 472 25.97 27.71 25.83
CA LYS A 472 25.97 26.73 26.93
C LYS A 472 25.65 27.39 28.26
N GLY A 473 24.58 26.93 28.92
CA GLY A 473 24.29 27.30 30.30
C GLY A 473 25.57 27.15 31.12
N GLY A 474 25.98 28.26 31.76
CA GLY A 474 27.35 28.49 32.19
C GLY A 474 28.00 27.30 32.91
N ASP A 475 29.26 27.03 32.54
CA ASP A 475 30.10 26.12 33.30
C ASP A 475 30.25 26.64 34.74
N SER A 476 30.10 25.74 35.69
CA SER A 476 30.32 25.98 37.11
C SER A 476 31.71 26.58 37.34
N TYR A 477 31.70 27.76 37.96
CA TYR A 477 32.85 28.47 38.53
C TYR A 477 33.88 27.51 39.16
N GLN A 478 35.11 27.52 38.63
CA GLN A 478 36.26 26.91 39.28
C GLN A 478 36.64 27.73 40.52
N GLY A 479 36.69 27.07 41.67
CA GLY A 479 37.42 27.60 42.81
C GLY A 479 38.88 27.80 42.43
N THR A 480 39.31 29.05 42.30
CA THR A 480 40.37 29.72 43.08
C THR A 480 40.73 31.04 42.40
N THR A 481 40.46 32.15 43.10
CA THR A 481 41.06 33.48 42.94
C THR A 481 41.67 33.86 41.58
N TRP A 482 40.84 34.32 40.63
CA TRP A 482 41.24 35.40 39.73
C TRP A 482 40.00 36.14 39.19
N SER A 483 40.03 37.47 39.25
CA SER A 483 39.03 38.40 38.69
C SER A 483 39.16 38.50 37.17
N GLY A 484 38.11 38.11 36.45
CA GLY A 484 37.96 38.44 35.02
C GLY A 484 37.31 37.33 34.21
N ALA A 485 35.99 37.15 34.32
CA ALA A 485 35.25 36.36 33.34
C ALA A 485 34.79 37.29 32.21
N VAL A 486 35.53 37.26 31.10
CA VAL A 486 35.03 37.75 29.81
C VAL A 486 34.28 36.57 29.18
N GLY A 487 32.96 36.58 29.28
CA GLY A 487 32.13 35.67 28.48
C GLY A 487 32.30 36.02 27.01
N GLY A 488 32.88 35.10 26.23
CA GLY A 488 33.09 35.29 24.80
C GLY A 488 31.75 35.48 24.09
N ASN A 489 31.62 36.58 23.36
CA ASN A 489 30.62 36.70 22.31
C ASN A 489 30.90 35.62 21.28
N GLY A 490 29.98 34.66 21.13
CA GLY A 490 29.93 33.86 19.91
C GLY A 490 29.49 34.79 18.78
N GLU A 491 30.42 35.17 17.92
CA GLU A 491 30.08 35.67 16.60
C GLU A 491 29.64 34.47 15.76
N ASP A 492 28.36 34.43 15.41
CA ASP A 492 27.82 33.50 14.42
C ASP A 492 28.29 33.93 13.01
N GLY A 493 28.80 32.97 12.26
CA GLY A 493 29.08 33.10 10.82
C GLY A 493 27.83 32.93 9.97
#